data_AF-A0A1N7HX56-F1
#
_entry.id   AF-A0A1N7HX56-F1
#
_cell.length_a   1.000
_cell.length_b   1.000
_cell.length_c   1.000
_cell.angle_alpha   90.00
_cell.angle_beta   90.00
_cell.angle_gamma   90.00
#
_symmetry.space_group_name_H-M   'P 1'
#
loop_
_entity.id
_entity.type
_entity.pdbx_description
1 polymer ?
#
loop_
_entity_poly.entity_id
_entity_poly.type
_entity_poly.pdbx_seq_one_letter_code
_entity_poly.pdbx_strand_id
1 'polypeptide(L)' 'MSSLIFFYLFILLIYGSLAYLVMRYFNRWTLKSQYKTLWNTLIFIGSLALLLVISFIIFINTVSFER' A
#
# COMPACT_ATOMS: atom_id res chain seq x y z
N MET A 1 -20.57 -16.55 -1.93
CA MET A 1 -19.67 -15.46 -1.49
C MET A 1 -20.05 -14.20 -2.24
N SER A 2 -20.24 -13.07 -1.55
CA SER A 2 -20.81 -11.84 -2.12
C SER A 2 -19.83 -11.11 -3.05
N SER A 3 -20.31 -10.47 -4.12
CA SER A 3 -19.49 -9.74 -5.11
C SER A 3 -18.62 -8.64 -4.49
N LEU A 4 -19.07 -8.05 -3.39
CA LEU A 4 -18.33 -7.06 -2.61
C LEU A 4 -17.01 -7.61 -2.04
N ILE A 5 -16.97 -8.89 -1.66
CA ILE A 5 -15.77 -9.52 -1.09
C ILE A 5 -14.68 -9.61 -2.15
N PHE A 6 -15.04 -10.00 -3.38
CA PHE A 6 -14.09 -10.06 -4.49
C PHE A 6 -13.53 -8.67 -4.84
N PHE A 7 -14.38 -7.65 -4.77
CA PHE A 7 -13.96 -6.27 -4.99
C PHE A 7 -12.95 -5.79 -3.94
N TYR A 8 -13.21 -6.03 -2.65
CA TYR A 8 -12.25 -5.66 -1.60
C TYR A 8 -10.94 -6.46 -1.68
N LEU A 9 -11.01 -7.76 -2.02
CA LEU A 9 -9.81 -8.56 -2.24
C LEU A 9 -8.97 -8.03 -3.41
N PHE A 10 -9.61 -7.62 -4.50
CA PHE A 10 -8.93 -7.06 -5.65
C PHE A 10 -8.20 -5.75 -5.31
N ILE A 11 -8.86 -4.86 -4.56
CA ILE A 11 -8.24 -3.64 -4.05
C ILE A 11 -7.04 -4.00 -3.18
N LEU A 12 -7.20 -4.92 -2.22
CA LEU A 12 -6.13 -5.31 -1.31
C LEU A 12 -4.92 -5.88 -2.05
N LEU A 13 -5.17 -6.63 -3.14
CA LEU A 13 -4.14 -7.18 -4.01
C LEU A 13 -3.38 -6.07 -4.76
N ILE A 14 -4.06 -5.05 -5.27
CA ILE A 14 -3.42 -3.90 -5.92
C ILE A 14 -2.53 -3.13 -4.93
N TYR A 15 -3.07 -2.77 -3.77
CA TYR A 15 -2.33 -1.99 -2.77
C TYR A 15 -1.14 -2.78 -2.21
N GLY A 16 -1.33 -4.08 -1.93
CA GLY A 16 -0.27 -4.98 -1.52
C GLY A 16 0.83 -5.10 -2.57
N SER A 17 0.46 -5.21 -3.85
CA SER A 17 1.43 -5.29 -4.95
C SER A 17 2.23 -4.00 -5.12
N LEU A 18 1.58 -2.84 -5.02
CA LEU A 18 2.25 -1.53 -5.05
C LEU A 18 3.21 -1.37 -3.88
N ALA A 19 2.75 -1.66 -2.65
CA ALA A 19 3.60 -1.62 -1.47
C ALA A 19 4.80 -2.58 -1.57
N TYR A 20 4.60 -3.77 -2.16
CA TYR A 20 5.67 -4.72 -2.42
C TYR A 20 6.70 -4.19 -3.44
N LEU A 21 6.25 -3.51 -4.51
CA LEU A 21 7.16 -2.88 -5.48
C LEU A 21 8.02 -1.80 -4.82
N VAL A 22 7.42 -0.97 -3.97
CA VAL A 22 8.15 0.04 -3.19
C VAL A 22 9.16 -0.63 -2.27
N MET A 23 8.73 -1.62 -1.48
CA MET A 23 9.64 -2.42 -0.64
C MET A 23 10.79 -3.01 -1.47
N ARG A 24 10.52 -3.59 -2.64
CA ARG A 24 11.53 -4.20 -3.51
C ARG A 24 12.54 -3.17 -4.03
N TYR A 25 12.10 -1.95 -4.32
CA TYR A 25 12.98 -0.85 -4.73
C TYR A 25 13.94 -0.48 -3.59
N PHE A 26 13.42 -0.28 -2.37
CA PHE A 26 14.23 0.02 -1.19
C PHE A 26 15.05 -1.18 -0.69
N ASN A 27 14.66 -2.42 -1.02
CA ASN A 27 15.41 -3.62 -0.66
C ASN A 27 16.85 -3.61 -1.22
N ARG A 28 17.10 -2.91 -2.34
CA ARG A 28 18.46 -2.70 -2.86
C ARG A 28 19.35 -1.94 -1.87
N TRP A 29 18.76 -1.07 -1.06
CA TRP A 29 19.44 -0.21 -0.09
C TRP A 29 19.56 -0.88 1.28
N THR A 30 18.62 -1.75 1.65
CA THR A 30 18.62 -2.48 2.92
C THR A 30 19.36 -3.83 2.87
N LEU A 31 19.82 -4.24 1.68
CA LEU A 31 20.41 -5.55 1.40
C LEU A 31 21.69 -5.87 2.21
N LYS A 32 22.46 -4.85 2.60
CA LYS A 32 23.69 -5.00 3.41
C LYS A 32 23.45 -4.95 4.92
N SER A 33 22.22 -4.66 5.36
CA SER A 33 21.90 -4.54 6.78
C SER A 33 21.57 -5.90 7.38
N GLN A 34 22.08 -6.18 8.59
CA GLN A 34 21.72 -7.39 9.35
C GLN A 34 20.22 -7.47 9.68
N TYR A 35 19.53 -6.31 9.66
CA TYR A 35 18.09 -6.19 9.91
C TYR A 35 17.27 -6.04 8.62
N LYS A 36 17.78 -6.52 7.48
CA LYS A 36 17.11 -6.52 6.17
C LYS A 36 15.61 -6.82 6.26
N THR A 37 15.23 -7.87 6.98
CA THR A 37 13.83 -8.30 7.08
C THR A 37 12.98 -7.29 7.82
N LEU A 38 13.46 -6.76 8.95
CA LEU A 38 12.75 -5.72 9.71
C LEU A 38 12.57 -4.45 8.88
N TRP A 39 13.62 -4.00 8.21
CA TRP A 39 13.56 -2.82 7.36
C TRP A 39 12.59 -3.01 6.20
N ASN A 40 12.62 -4.15 5.51
CA ASN A 40 11.70 -4.45 4.43
C ASN A 40 10.24 -4.48 4.90
N THR A 41 9.97 -5.10 6.05
CA THR A 41 8.63 -5.11 6.64
C THR A 41 8.17 -3.70 7.02
N LEU A 42 9.04 -2.89 7.64
CA LEU A 42 8.75 -1.49 7.96
C LEU A 42 8.44 -0.67 6.70
N ILE A 43 9.23 -0.82 5.64
CA ILE A 43 9.00 -0.13 4.37
C ILE A 43 7.69 -0.60 3.75
N PHE A 44 7.39 -1.90 3.77
CA PHE A 44 6.14 -2.43 3.24
C PHE A 44 4.92 -1.85 3.97
N ILE A 45 4.91 -1.90 5.31
CA ILE A 45 3.82 -1.36 6.13
C ILE A 45 3.70 0.15 5.93
N GLY A 46 4.82 0.88 5.96
CA GLY A 46 4.82 2.33 5.74
C GLY A 46 4.31 2.71 4.36
N SER A 47 4.69 1.98 3.31
CA SER A 47 4.22 2.22 1.94
C SER A 47 2.73 1.92 1.80
N LEU A 48 2.25 0.83 2.42
CA LEU A 48 0.85 0.46 2.40
C LEU A 48 -0.01 1.51 3.12
N ALA A 49 0.45 1.98 4.29
CA ALA A 49 -0.22 3.06 5.02
C ALA A 49 -0.25 4.38 4.22
N LEU A 50 0.86 4.75 3.57
CA LEU A 50 0.92 5.93 2.70
C LEU A 50 -0.06 5.83 1.52
N LEU A 51 -0.14 4.67 0.86
CA LEU A 51 -1.09 4.45 -0.24
C LEU A 51 -2.54 4.61 0.25
N LEU A 52 -2.88 4.08 1.42
CA LEU A 52 -4.21 4.26 2.01
C LEU A 52 -4.50 5.74 2.31
N VAL A 53 -3.55 6.47 2.89
CA VAL A 53 -3.71 7.90 3.19
C VAL A 53 -3.86 8.71 1.91
N ILE A 54 -3.03 8.47 0.88
CA ILE A 54 -3.14 9.15 -0.42
C ILE A 54 -4.50 8.90 -1.04
N SER A 55 -4.94 7.64 -1.08
CA SER A 55 -6.25 7.30 -1.64
C SER A 55 -7.41 7.90 -0.86
N PHE A 56 -7.28 8.00 0.47
CA PHE A 56 -8.27 8.68 1.31
C PHE A 56 -8.32 10.19 1.03
N ILE A 57 -7.17 10.84 0.87
CA ILE A 57 -7.09 12.25 0.48
C ILE A 57 -7.71 12.46 -0.90
N ILE A 58 -7.39 11.62 -1.88
CA ILE A 58 -7.99 11.67 -3.22
C ILE A 58 -9.51 11.51 -3.11
N PHE A 59 -9.98 10.54 -2.33
CA PHE A 59 -11.41 10.31 -2.12
C PHE A 59 -12.10 11.57 -1.56
N ILE A 60 -11.56 12.19 -0.50
CA ILE A 60 -12.12 13.42 0.06
C ILE A 60 -12.15 14.56 -0.97
N ASN A 61 -11.07 14.75 -1.73
CA ASN A 61 -10.99 15.84 -2.71
C ASN A 61 -11.83 15.59 -3.98
N THR A 62 -12.14 14.32 -4.28
CA THR A 62 -12.92 13.93 -5.47
C THR A 62 -14.40 13.83 -5.16
N VAL A 63 -14.76 13.58 -3.91
CA VAL A 63 -16.15 13.66 -3.45
C VAL A 63 -16.58 15.12 -3.48
N SER A 64 -17.20 15.52 -4.60
CA SER A 64 -17.99 16.75 -4.64
C SER A 64 -19.23 16.52 -3.77
N PHE A 65 -19.36 17.27 -2.68
CA PHE A 65 -20.58 17.32 -1.86
C PHE A 65 -21.68 18.17 -2.52
N GLU A 66 -21.55 18.46 -3.82
CA GLU A 66 -22.61 19.07 -4.61
C GLU A 66 -23.74 18.05 -4.79
N ARG A 67 -24.75 18.19 -3.92
CA ARG A 67 -26.10 17.70 -4.14
C ARG A 67 -26.84 18.64 -5.09
#